data_AF-A0AA38HQ82-F1
#
_entry.id   AF-A0AA38HQ82-F1
#
_cell.length_a   1.000
_cell.length_b   1.000
_cell.length_c   1.000
_cell.angle_alpha   90.00
_cell.angle_beta   90.00
_cell.angle_gamma   90.00
#
_symmetry.space_group_name_H-M   'P 1'
#
loop_
_entity.id
_entity.type
_entity.pdbx_description
1 polymer ?
#
loop_
_entity_poly.entity_id
_entity_poly.type
_entity_poly.pdbx_seq_one_letter_code
_entity_poly.pdbx_strand_id
1 'polypeptide(L)'
;MGTIFSLRSRRRQDTYLSLEIAGIDLKLIHAASNGTDVVRIPSQLGDGLWHQIAISIRDDSVVDSYVDCEWSRTDILRSHTLDIPDDSDLIIGYLFTGDLEQLSIVPDPRLVSLQCSSLRTPIIDPSVKDVNQEVSTTQKSIKLSKKKRFKVSNRVK
;
A
#
# COMPACT_ATOMS: atom_id res chain seq x y z
N MET A 1 10.85 6.53 -13.96
CA MET A 1 9.99 5.31 -14.03
C MET A 1 10.87 4.16 -13.59
N GLY A 2 10.36 3.32 -12.71
CA GLY A 2 11.14 2.25 -12.06
C GLY A 2 10.27 1.03 -11.79
N THR A 3 10.94 -0.08 -11.53
CA THR A 3 10.34 -1.38 -11.29
C THR A 3 10.30 -1.64 -9.79
N ILE A 4 9.12 -1.95 -9.24
CA ILE A 4 8.98 -2.38 -7.85
C ILE A 4 9.55 -3.79 -7.72
N PHE A 5 9.03 -4.73 -8.50
CA PHE A 5 9.61 -6.05 -8.64
C PHE A 5 9.43 -6.59 -10.06
N SER A 6 10.31 -7.49 -10.46
CA SER A 6 10.17 -8.27 -11.69
C SER A 6 10.69 -9.68 -11.50
N LEU A 7 9.94 -10.64 -12.04
CA LEU A 7 10.35 -12.03 -12.24
C LEU A 7 10.73 -12.19 -13.71
N ARG A 8 12.01 -12.44 -13.99
CA ARG A 8 12.53 -12.48 -15.36
C ARG A 8 13.28 -13.77 -15.64
N SER A 9 12.92 -14.47 -16.72
CA SER A 9 13.60 -15.70 -17.11
C SER A 9 15.07 -15.46 -17.47
N ARG A 10 15.94 -16.32 -16.94
CA ARG A 10 17.38 -16.29 -17.27
C ARG A 10 17.66 -16.68 -18.72
N ARG A 11 16.93 -17.67 -19.24
CA ARG A 11 17.12 -18.17 -20.62
C ARG A 11 16.34 -17.35 -21.65
N ARG A 12 15.16 -16.86 -21.31
CA ARG A 12 14.28 -16.09 -22.20
C ARG A 12 14.15 -14.66 -21.69
N GLN A 13 15.08 -13.79 -22.08
CA GLN A 13 15.14 -12.43 -21.53
C GLN A 13 13.93 -11.55 -21.87
N ASP A 14 13.15 -11.92 -22.88
CA ASP A 14 11.89 -11.31 -23.30
C ASP A 14 10.67 -11.85 -22.52
N THR A 15 10.87 -12.85 -21.66
CA THR A 15 9.81 -13.44 -20.82
C THR A 15 9.94 -12.95 -19.38
N TYR A 16 8.97 -12.16 -18.93
CA TYR A 16 8.96 -11.61 -17.57
C TYR A 16 7.56 -11.22 -17.09
N LEU A 17 7.39 -11.20 -15.77
CA LEU A 17 6.32 -10.48 -15.07
C LEU A 17 6.96 -9.31 -14.32
N SER A 18 6.40 -8.11 -14.42
CA SER A 18 6.96 -6.90 -13.81
C SER A 18 5.86 -6.00 -13.27
N LEU A 19 6.05 -5.49 -12.05
CA LEU A 19 5.23 -4.42 -11.48
C LEU A 19 6.03 -3.11 -11.56
N GLU A 20 5.52 -2.15 -12.32
CA GLU A 20 6.23 -0.93 -12.68
C GLU A 20 5.43 0.32 -12.37
N ILE A 21 6.14 1.40 -12.05
CA ILE A 21 5.54 2.72 -11.85
C ILE A 21 5.38 3.42 -13.19
N ALA A 22 4.13 3.79 -13.49
CA ALA A 22 3.73 4.48 -14.70
C ALA A 22 3.07 5.82 -14.38
N GLY A 23 3.89 6.81 -14.04
CA GLY A 23 3.40 8.12 -13.61
C GLY A 23 2.89 8.04 -12.18
N ILE A 24 1.60 8.33 -11.97
CA ILE A 24 0.93 8.20 -10.68
C ILE A 24 0.33 6.80 -10.44
N ASP A 25 0.32 5.95 -11.46
CA ASP A 25 -0.29 4.62 -11.42
C ASP A 25 0.75 3.51 -11.43
N LEU A 26 0.28 2.29 -11.18
CA LEU A 26 1.05 1.08 -11.39
C LEU A 26 0.65 0.37 -12.69
N LYS A 27 1.58 -0.40 -13.22
CA LYS A 27 1.35 -1.34 -14.31
C LYS A 27 1.91 -2.71 -13.96
N LEU A 28 1.09 -3.73 -14.09
CA LEU A 28 1.54 -5.11 -14.14
C LEU A 28 1.73 -5.48 -15.62
N ILE A 29 2.94 -5.84 -15.99
CA ILE A 29 3.32 -6.19 -17.35
C ILE A 29 3.71 -7.66 -17.35
N HIS A 30 3.04 -8.46 -18.18
CA HIS A 30 3.46 -9.81 -18.51
C HIS A 30 3.89 -9.84 -19.97
N ALA A 31 5.16 -10.18 -20.21
CA ALA A 31 5.70 -10.37 -21.53
C ALA A 31 6.09 -11.84 -21.70
N ALA A 32 5.68 -12.42 -22.81
CA ALA A 32 6.01 -13.78 -23.20
C ALA A 32 6.09 -13.88 -24.74
N SER A 33 6.47 -15.05 -25.25
CA SER A 33 6.59 -15.27 -26.70
C SER A 33 5.27 -15.11 -27.48
N ASN A 34 4.13 -15.22 -26.80
CA ASN A 34 2.79 -15.07 -27.38
C ASN A 34 2.25 -13.63 -27.35
N GLY A 35 2.98 -12.69 -26.73
CA GLY A 35 2.60 -11.28 -26.67
C GLY A 35 2.95 -10.61 -25.35
N THR A 36 2.43 -9.40 -25.19
CA THR A 36 2.57 -8.63 -23.96
C THR A 36 1.19 -8.18 -23.49
N ASP A 37 0.84 -8.56 -22.27
CA ASP A 37 -0.35 -8.09 -21.57
C ASP A 37 0.04 -7.02 -20.56
N VAL A 38 -0.78 -5.96 -20.46
CA VAL A 38 -0.54 -4.84 -19.55
C VAL A 38 -1.82 -4.53 -18.78
N VAL A 39 -1.76 -4.70 -17.47
CA VAL A 39 -2.83 -4.29 -16.53
C VAL A 39 -2.44 -2.97 -15.90
N ARG A 40 -3.30 -1.96 -16.00
CA ARG A 40 -3.10 -0.66 -15.35
C ARG A 40 -3.87 -0.64 -14.03
N ILE A 41 -3.17 -0.34 -12.95
CA ILE A 41 -3.70 -0.30 -11.58
C ILE A 41 -3.70 1.15 -11.11
N PRO A 42 -4.87 1.80 -11.01
CA PRO A 42 -4.98 3.15 -10.45
C PRO A 42 -4.54 3.16 -8.99
N SER A 43 -3.49 3.91 -8.66
CA SER A 43 -2.87 3.84 -7.33
C SER A 43 -2.45 5.18 -6.72
N GLN A 44 -2.37 6.25 -7.51
CA GLN A 44 -2.07 7.61 -7.02
C GLN A 44 -0.76 7.77 -6.22
N LEU A 45 0.29 7.00 -6.54
CA LEU A 45 1.56 6.92 -5.79
C LEU A 45 2.41 8.22 -5.73
N GLY A 46 1.90 9.33 -6.28
CA GLY A 46 2.60 10.61 -6.38
C GLY A 46 2.36 11.56 -5.21
N ASP A 47 1.63 11.14 -4.18
CA ASP A 47 1.25 11.98 -3.03
C ASP A 47 2.30 12.03 -1.91
N GLY A 48 3.35 11.20 -1.99
CA GLY A 48 4.42 11.10 -0.99
C GLY A 48 4.02 10.33 0.28
N LEU A 49 2.90 9.60 0.25
CA LEU A 49 2.44 8.77 1.34
C LEU A 49 2.73 7.28 1.09
N TRP A 50 2.68 6.50 2.16
CA TRP A 50 2.74 5.05 2.09
C TRP A 50 1.46 4.48 1.48
N HIS A 51 1.63 3.62 0.49
CA HIS A 51 0.55 2.84 -0.11
C HIS A 51 0.78 1.34 0.06
N GLN A 52 -0.30 0.59 0.24
CA GLN A 52 -0.26 -0.86 0.28
C GLN A 52 -0.92 -1.44 -0.96
N ILE A 53 -0.19 -2.30 -1.67
CA ILE A 53 -0.64 -2.89 -2.93
C ILE A 53 -0.70 -4.41 -2.77
N ALA A 54 -1.85 -5.01 -3.07
CA ALA A 54 -2.00 -6.45 -3.11
C ALA A 54 -2.56 -6.86 -4.48
N ILE A 55 -1.90 -7.83 -5.13
CA ILE A 55 -2.25 -8.31 -6.47
C ILE A 55 -2.39 -9.82 -6.41
N SER A 56 -3.42 -10.37 -7.04
CA SER A 56 -3.57 -11.81 -7.24
C SER A 56 -3.67 -12.13 -8.71
N ILE A 57 -3.13 -13.28 -9.08
CA ILE A 57 -3.29 -13.88 -10.40
C ILE A 57 -4.00 -15.22 -10.17
N ARG A 58 -5.20 -15.38 -10.73
CA ARG A 58 -6.00 -16.62 -10.69
C ARG A 58 -6.24 -17.14 -12.10
N ASP A 59 -6.34 -18.46 -12.19
CA ASP A 59 -6.72 -19.16 -13.43
C ASP A 59 -5.89 -18.69 -14.65
N ASP A 60 -4.62 -18.36 -14.39
CA ASP A 60 -3.61 -17.86 -15.34
C ASP A 60 -4.02 -16.66 -16.21
N SER A 61 -5.10 -15.96 -15.84
CA SER A 61 -5.71 -14.93 -16.70
C SER A 61 -6.49 -13.86 -15.95
N VAL A 62 -6.88 -14.10 -14.69
CA VAL A 62 -7.65 -13.15 -13.89
C VAL A 62 -6.72 -12.44 -12.91
N VAL A 63 -6.63 -11.12 -13.02
CA VAL A 63 -5.82 -10.28 -12.14
C VAL A 63 -6.75 -9.46 -11.26
N ASP A 64 -6.70 -9.69 -9.95
CA ASP A 64 -7.32 -8.77 -8.99
C ASP A 64 -6.27 -7.86 -8.37
N SER A 65 -6.61 -6.58 -8.26
CA SER A 65 -5.76 -5.56 -7.67
C SER A 65 -6.47 -4.83 -6.54
N TYR A 66 -5.75 -4.65 -5.45
CA TYR A 66 -6.16 -3.89 -4.27
C TYR A 66 -5.14 -2.80 -4.02
N VAL A 67 -5.64 -1.61 -3.72
CA VAL A 67 -4.83 -0.45 -3.36
C VAL A 67 -5.36 0.06 -2.03
N ASP A 68 -4.47 0.23 -1.06
CA ASP A 68 -4.78 0.67 0.30
C ASP A 68 -5.90 -0.16 0.95
N CYS A 69 -5.86 -1.46 0.69
CA CYS A 69 -6.80 -2.48 1.18
C CYS A 69 -8.21 -2.40 0.60
N GLU A 70 -8.42 -1.55 -0.40
CA GLU A 70 -9.67 -1.46 -1.13
C GLU A 70 -9.54 -2.14 -2.48
N TRP A 71 -10.61 -2.79 -2.92
CA TRP A 71 -10.66 -3.37 -4.27
C TRP A 71 -10.57 -2.24 -5.29
N SER A 72 -9.56 -2.32 -6.16
CA SER A 72 -9.34 -1.34 -7.23
C SER A 72 -9.96 -1.83 -8.53
N ARG A 73 -9.57 -3.03 -8.97
CA ARG A 73 -10.04 -3.60 -10.24
C ARG A 73 -9.79 -5.11 -10.34
N THR A 74 -10.63 -5.76 -11.15
CA THR A 74 -10.39 -7.07 -11.73
C THR A 74 -10.22 -6.95 -13.25
N ASP A 75 -9.10 -7.44 -13.78
CA ASP A 75 -8.83 -7.51 -15.22
C ASP A 75 -8.76 -8.97 -15.67
N ILE A 76 -9.29 -9.26 -16.86
CA ILE A 76 -9.24 -10.59 -17.48
C ILE A 76 -8.36 -10.47 -18.73
N LEU A 77 -7.23 -11.16 -18.71
CA LEU A 77 -6.28 -11.19 -19.80
C LEU A 77 -6.74 -12.14 -20.90
N ARG A 78 -6.43 -11.78 -22.15
CA ARG A 78 -6.86 -12.54 -23.33
C ARG A 78 -5.99 -13.75 -23.60
N SER A 79 -4.74 -13.72 -23.14
CA SER A 79 -3.76 -14.80 -23.35
C SER A 79 -3.93 -15.87 -22.29
N HIS A 80 -3.99 -17.14 -22.72
CA HIS A 80 -4.26 -18.29 -21.85
C HIS A 80 -3.14 -18.68 -20.88
N THR A 81 -2.11 -17.87 -20.70
CA THR A 81 -1.02 -18.23 -19.78
C THR A 81 -0.28 -16.97 -19.32
N LEU A 82 -0.66 -16.41 -18.17
CA LEU A 82 0.31 -15.78 -17.27
C LEU A 82 1.30 -16.87 -16.81
N ASP A 83 2.17 -17.31 -17.72
CA ASP A 83 3.23 -18.28 -17.44
C ASP A 83 4.48 -17.52 -17.05
N ILE A 84 5.00 -17.84 -15.87
CA ILE A 84 6.27 -17.32 -15.38
C ILE A 84 7.22 -18.52 -15.34
N PRO A 85 8.30 -18.52 -16.12
CA PRO A 85 9.20 -19.66 -16.19
C PRO A 85 9.85 -19.97 -14.83
N ASP A 86 10.04 -21.26 -14.52
CA ASP A 86 10.70 -21.72 -13.29
C ASP A 86 12.15 -21.23 -13.14
N ASP A 87 12.77 -20.78 -14.22
CA ASP A 87 14.15 -20.28 -14.24
C ASP A 87 14.27 -18.78 -14.03
N SER A 88 13.20 -18.14 -13.51
CA SER A 88 13.13 -16.70 -13.31
C SER A 88 13.91 -16.21 -12.08
N ASP A 89 14.63 -15.11 -12.26
CA ASP A 89 15.25 -14.36 -11.18
C ASP A 89 14.30 -13.27 -10.67
N LEU A 90 14.30 -13.03 -9.36
CA LEU A 90 13.59 -11.92 -8.74
C LEU A 90 14.49 -10.67 -8.69
N ILE A 91 14.02 -9.60 -9.31
CA ILE A 91 14.64 -8.27 -9.29
C ILE A 91 13.73 -7.36 -8.48
N ILE A 92 14.28 -6.60 -7.54
CA ILE A 92 13.53 -5.65 -6.69
C ILE A 92 14.13 -4.26 -6.85
N GLY A 93 13.29 -3.25 -7.04
CA GLY A 93 13.69 -1.84 -6.98
C GLY A 93 14.56 -1.34 -8.14
N TYR A 94 14.51 -1.95 -9.32
CA TYR A 94 15.34 -1.50 -10.45
C TYR A 94 14.92 -0.09 -10.90
N LEU A 95 15.84 0.87 -10.74
CA LEU A 95 15.60 2.31 -11.00
C LEU A 95 14.39 2.89 -10.23
N PHE A 96 13.96 2.21 -9.17
CA PHE A 96 12.94 2.70 -8.27
C PHE A 96 13.55 3.71 -7.29
N THR A 97 12.85 4.81 -7.07
CA THR A 97 13.23 5.83 -6.08
C THR A 97 12.08 5.95 -5.09
N GLY A 98 12.33 5.51 -3.87
CA GLY A 98 11.36 5.47 -2.78
C GLY A 98 11.73 4.34 -1.82
N ASP A 99 10.87 4.11 -0.83
CA ASP A 99 11.03 3.03 0.13
C ASP A 99 10.05 1.89 -0.19
N LEU A 100 10.50 0.65 -0.01
CA LEU A 100 9.66 -0.54 -0.11
C LEU A 100 9.66 -1.25 1.24
N GLU A 101 8.48 -1.60 1.72
CA GLU A 101 8.31 -2.37 2.95
C GLU A 101 7.42 -3.59 2.69
N GLN A 102 7.78 -4.71 3.31
CA GLN A 102 6.96 -5.93 3.36
C GLN A 102 6.53 -6.50 1.99
N LEU A 103 7.48 -6.71 1.07
CA LEU A 103 7.21 -7.49 -0.14
C LEU A 103 7.03 -8.98 0.22
N SER A 104 5.88 -9.56 -0.13
CA SER A 104 5.59 -10.97 0.11
C SER A 104 4.92 -11.61 -1.11
N ILE A 105 5.12 -12.92 -1.26
CA ILE A 105 4.47 -13.73 -2.29
C ILE A 105 3.75 -14.86 -1.57
N VAL A 106 2.46 -15.01 -1.84
CA VAL A 106 1.58 -16.00 -1.22
C VAL A 106 1.05 -16.94 -2.28
N PRO A 107 1.07 -18.27 -2.06
CA PRO A 107 0.70 -19.24 -3.07
C PRO A 107 -0.80 -19.32 -3.36
N ASP A 108 -1.66 -18.93 -2.40
CA ASP A 108 -3.11 -18.94 -2.61
C ASP A 108 -3.62 -17.56 -3.06
N PRO A 109 -3.95 -17.40 -4.35
CA PRO A 109 -4.39 -16.10 -4.89
C PRO A 109 -5.76 -15.66 -4.36
N ARG A 110 -6.52 -16.54 -3.69
CA ARG A 110 -7.81 -16.18 -3.06
C ARG A 110 -7.63 -15.38 -1.78
N LEU A 111 -6.43 -15.35 -1.21
CA LEU A 111 -6.13 -14.69 0.06
C LEU A 111 -5.61 -13.26 -0.11
N VAL A 112 -5.68 -12.68 -1.31
CA VAL A 112 -5.12 -11.36 -1.64
C VAL A 112 -5.67 -10.23 -0.77
N SER A 113 -6.98 -10.24 -0.49
CA SER A 113 -7.62 -9.25 0.37
C SER A 113 -7.20 -9.37 1.84
N LEU A 114 -6.57 -10.49 2.22
CA LEU A 114 -6.01 -10.70 3.56
C LEU A 114 -4.54 -10.32 3.64
N GLN A 115 -3.88 -10.05 2.50
CA GLN A 115 -2.49 -9.58 2.47
C GLN A 115 -2.37 -8.07 2.66
N CYS A 116 -3.50 -7.40 2.91
CA CYS A 116 -3.59 -5.98 3.16
C CYS A 116 -4.37 -5.72 4.44
N SER A 117 -4.04 -4.64 5.15
CA SER A 117 -4.68 -4.22 6.40
C SER A 117 -4.82 -2.70 6.45
N SER A 118 -6.02 -2.21 6.71
CA SER A 118 -6.27 -0.77 6.93
C SER A 118 -5.63 -0.24 8.22
N LEU A 119 -5.20 -1.15 9.11
CA LEU A 119 -4.40 -0.80 10.27
C LEU A 119 -2.97 -0.54 9.82
N ARG A 120 -2.64 0.75 9.64
CA ARG A 120 -1.26 1.21 9.46
C ARG A 120 -0.49 0.97 10.75
N THR A 121 0.40 -0.02 10.77
CA THR A 121 1.39 -0.16 11.84
C THR A 121 2.43 0.94 11.66
N PRO A 122 2.53 1.92 12.58
CA PRO A 122 3.57 2.93 12.48
C PRO A 122 4.94 2.28 12.62
N ILE A 123 5.88 2.69 11.77
CA ILE A 123 7.30 2.34 11.94
C ILE A 123 7.78 3.09 13.18
N ILE A 124 8.01 2.36 14.28
CA ILE A 124 8.67 2.91 15.46
C ILE A 124 10.16 2.67 15.27
N ASP A 125 10.86 3.65 14.70
CA ASP A 125 12.32 3.65 14.68
C ASP A 125 12.84 4.35 15.95
N PRO A 126 13.38 3.61 16.94
CA PRO A 126 13.89 4.21 18.17
C PRO A 126 15.13 5.10 17.94
N SER A 127 15.76 5.05 16.76
CA SER A 127 16.91 5.89 16.39
C SER A 127 16.50 7.24 15.79
N VAL A 128 15.26 7.38 15.33
CA VAL A 128 14.72 8.61 14.76
C VAL A 128 13.92 9.35 15.84
N LYS A 129 14.37 10.55 16.20
CA LYS A 129 13.60 11.46 17.05
C LYS A 129 12.67 12.27 16.17
N ASP A 130 11.36 12.01 16.26
CA ASP A 130 10.35 12.85 15.60
C ASP A 130 10.50 14.30 16.07
N VAL A 131 10.77 15.20 15.12
CA VAL A 131 11.12 16.61 15.42
C VAL A 131 9.90 17.45 15.82
N ASN A 132 8.67 16.92 15.80
CA ASN A 132 7.47 17.73 16.03
C ASN A 132 6.47 17.09 17.01
N GLN A 133 6.74 17.24 18.31
CA GLN A 133 5.72 17.24 19.35
C GLN A 133 5.95 18.40 20.35
N GLU A 134 6.01 19.63 19.84
CA GLU A 134 5.89 20.83 20.68
C GLU A 134 4.94 21.86 20.06
N VAL A 135 3.71 21.47 19.74
CA VAL A 135 2.62 22.46 19.66
C VAL A 135 1.35 21.89 20.25
N SER A 136 0.79 22.62 21.22
CA SER A 136 -0.52 22.49 21.88
C SER A 136 -0.62 21.72 23.21
N THR A 137 0.23 22.08 24.18
CA THR A 137 -0.22 22.04 25.58
C THR A 137 -0.04 23.40 26.25
N THR A 138 -0.68 24.43 25.70
CA THR A 138 -0.80 25.71 26.38
C THR A 138 -2.28 26.07 26.51
N GLN A 139 -2.70 26.24 27.76
CA GLN A 139 -3.94 26.89 28.23
C GLN A 139 -5.21 26.02 28.42
N LYS A 140 -5.21 25.19 29.46
CA LYS A 140 -6.39 25.01 30.32
C LYS A 140 -6.01 25.15 31.80
N SER A 141 -5.73 26.37 32.23
CA SER A 141 -5.73 26.76 33.65
C SER A 141 -6.88 27.73 33.92
N ILE A 142 -8.11 27.27 33.72
CA ILE A 142 -9.28 27.97 34.24
C ILE A 142 -9.34 27.71 35.75
N LYS A 143 -9.02 28.77 36.50
CA LYS A 143 -8.99 28.85 37.96
C LYS A 143 -10.32 28.41 38.57
N LEU A 144 -10.33 27.27 39.28
CA LEU A 144 -11.39 26.93 40.22
C LEU A 144 -11.15 27.70 41.54
N SER A 145 -11.60 28.95 41.59
CA SER A 145 -11.59 29.77 42.81
C SER A 145 -12.90 29.57 43.58
N LYS A 146 -12.87 28.74 44.64
CA LYS A 146 -13.90 28.67 45.68
C LYS A 146 -14.08 30.04 46.34
N LYS A 147 -15.29 30.63 46.29
CA LYS A 147 -15.71 31.67 47.25
C LYS A 147 -17.12 31.40 47.80
N LYS A 148 -17.10 30.89 49.03
CA LYS A 148 -18.00 31.07 50.18
C LYS A 148 -19.45 31.54 49.97
N ARG A 149 -20.37 30.66 50.43
CA ARG A 149 -21.61 30.90 51.19
C ARG A 149 -22.01 32.37 51.43
N PHE A 150 -23.21 32.71 50.98
CA PHE A 150 -24.11 33.59 51.74
C PHE A 150 -25.50 32.93 51.88
N LYS A 151 -25.95 32.85 53.13
CA LYS A 151 -27.26 32.39 53.59
C LYS A 151 -28.17 33.61 53.56
N VAL A 152 -29.34 33.55 52.89
CA VAL A 152 -30.45 34.46 53.20
C VAL A 152 -31.74 33.65 53.27
N SER A 153 -32.27 33.63 54.49
CA SER A 153 -33.62 33.20 54.85
C SER A 153 -34.63 34.19 54.28
N ASN A 154 -35.78 33.70 53.79
CA ASN A 154 -37.07 34.23 54.22
C ASN A 154 -38.24 33.31 53.86
N ARG A 155 -39.20 33.31 54.79
CA ARG A 155 -40.41 32.51 54.91
C ARG A 155 -41.61 33.39 54.57
N VAL A 156 -42.78 32.76 54.36
CA VAL A 156 -44.16 33.32 54.37
C VAL A 156 -44.61 33.85 52.99
N LYS A 157 -45.77 33.51 52.41
CA LYS A 157 -47.08 33.05 52.93
C LYS A 157 -47.49 31.68 52.39
#